data_AF-A0A7S6S3P4-F1
#
_entry.id   AF-A0A7S6S3P4-F1
#
_cell.length_a   1.000
_cell.length_b   1.000
_cell.length_c   1.000
_cell.angle_alpha   90.00
_cell.angle_beta   90.00
_cell.angle_gamma   90.00
#
_symmetry.space_group_name_H-M   'P 1'
#
loop_
_entity.id
_entity.type
_entity.pdbx_description
1 polymer ?
#
loop_
_entity_poly.entity_id
_entity_poly.type
_entity_poly.pdbx_seq_one_letter_code
_entity_poly.pdbx_strand_id
1 'polypeptide(L)'
;MSTYAPGPYGPPAAYAPPSNGLGVAAFVCSLIGLFTGGLLSPIGLILGLVALGRPPRGLAIAGVVLGFLGTCGGLILFLIFGAALLAILGIGVLAFTLANAEKVEVSADMAQIAAQVLDYREKNDGVLPATLTILHGLRADALVDPWGRTYRYILDDELDMGFDVISDGEDGRPETLDDIRLSRLGEVWGLDGNVSVSGGEGGAVQLRVGDKRINIRGGRDGGSITVDVDGQTHRIGGDGQTHAGETGASGDDANNQ
;
A
#
# COMPACT_ATOMS: atom_id res chain seq x y z
N MET A 1 11.35 -3.25 -86.36
CA MET A 1 12.03 -3.82 -85.17
C MET A 1 12.48 -2.63 -84.33
N SER A 2 11.83 -2.38 -83.19
CA SER A 2 12.20 -1.29 -82.29
C SER A 2 13.43 -1.68 -81.48
N THR A 3 14.52 -0.94 -81.66
CA THR A 3 15.76 -1.08 -80.90
C THR A 3 15.55 -0.57 -79.47
N TYR A 4 15.62 -1.47 -78.49
CA TYR A 4 15.61 -1.09 -77.08
C TYR A 4 16.95 -0.45 -76.71
N ALA A 5 16.94 0.84 -76.38
CA ALA A 5 18.10 1.54 -75.85
C ALA A 5 18.16 1.32 -74.33
N PRO A 6 19.24 0.72 -73.78
CA PRO A 6 19.36 0.50 -72.35
C PRO A 6 19.40 1.84 -71.59
N GLY A 7 18.58 1.94 -70.54
CA GLY A 7 18.48 3.14 -69.72
C GLY A 7 19.77 3.46 -68.94
N PRO A 8 20.02 4.74 -68.59
CA PRO A 8 21.22 5.14 -67.86
C PRO A 8 21.31 4.44 -66.50
N TYR A 9 22.46 3.83 -66.20
CA TYR A 9 22.75 3.29 -64.88
C TYR A 9 22.77 4.43 -63.85
N GLY A 10 21.85 4.39 -62.88
CA GLY A 10 21.86 5.30 -61.73
C GLY A 10 23.04 4.99 -60.79
N PRO A 11 23.57 6.00 -60.08
CA PRO A 11 24.61 5.77 -59.08
C PRO A 11 24.10 4.82 -57.99
N PRO A 12 24.97 3.94 -57.43
CA PRO A 12 24.58 3.03 -56.38
C PRO A 12 24.08 3.82 -55.17
N ALA A 13 22.93 3.42 -54.63
CA ALA A 13 22.36 4.04 -53.44
C ALA A 13 23.34 3.90 -52.27
N ALA A 14 23.64 5.02 -51.59
CA ALA A 14 24.47 5.01 -50.40
C ALA A 14 23.76 4.20 -49.29
N TYR A 15 24.44 3.17 -48.78
CA TYR A 15 23.92 2.35 -47.69
C TYR A 15 23.94 3.14 -46.38
N ALA A 16 22.76 3.36 -45.78
CA ALA A 16 22.67 3.97 -44.47
C ALA A 16 23.21 2.99 -43.40
N PRO A 17 24.12 3.43 -42.51
CA PRO A 17 24.63 2.56 -41.45
C PRO A 17 23.49 2.13 -40.51
N PRO A 18 23.50 0.87 -40.03
CA PRO A 18 22.47 0.35 -39.14
C PRO A 18 22.45 1.10 -37.80
N SER A 19 21.26 1.41 -37.29
CA SER A 19 21.09 2.11 -36.01
C SER A 19 20.96 1.14 -34.83
N ASN A 20 21.59 1.46 -33.70
CA ASN A 20 21.50 0.67 -32.47
C ASN A 20 20.46 1.29 -31.52
N GLY A 21 19.19 0.91 -31.70
CA GLY A 21 18.08 1.42 -30.87
C GLY A 21 18.25 1.14 -29.37
N LEU A 22 18.91 0.02 -29.00
CA LEU A 22 19.17 -0.33 -27.60
C LEU A 22 20.14 0.66 -26.93
N GLY A 23 21.16 1.12 -27.69
CA GLY A 23 22.09 2.14 -27.23
C GLY A 23 21.38 3.46 -26.92
N VAL A 24 20.45 3.88 -27.78
CA VAL A 24 19.67 5.12 -27.58
C VAL A 24 18.78 5.02 -26.35
N ALA A 25 18.08 3.89 -26.17
CA ALA A 25 17.27 3.65 -24.99
C ALA A 25 18.12 3.68 -23.71
N ALA A 26 19.29 3.03 -23.70
CA ALA A 26 20.21 3.03 -22.56
C ALA A 26 20.68 4.44 -22.18
N PHE A 27 21.03 5.26 -23.17
CA PHE A 27 21.46 6.64 -22.96
C PHE A 27 20.34 7.53 -22.40
N VAL A 28 19.15 7.50 -23.02
CA VAL A 28 17.99 8.29 -22.56
C VAL A 28 17.58 7.87 -21.14
N CYS A 29 17.53 6.56 -20.87
CA CYS A 29 17.20 6.03 -19.55
C CYS A 29 18.23 6.47 -18.50
N SER A 30 19.53 6.41 -18.82
CA SER A 30 20.60 6.86 -17.90
C SER A 30 20.56 8.37 -17.65
N LEU A 31 20.22 9.17 -18.68
CA LEU A 31 20.09 10.63 -18.56
C LEU A 31 18.91 11.00 -17.64
N ILE A 32 17.74 10.38 -17.84
CA ILE A 32 16.58 10.56 -16.95
C ILE A 32 16.91 10.06 -15.55
N GLY A 33 17.62 8.94 -15.44
CA GLY A 33 18.11 8.40 -14.16
C GLY A 33 18.96 9.40 -13.39
N LEU A 34 19.86 10.12 -14.08
CA LEU A 34 20.69 11.15 -13.45
C LEU A 34 19.86 12.31 -12.87
N PHE A 35 18.84 12.79 -13.61
CA PHE A 35 17.97 13.89 -13.15
C PHE A 35 16.94 13.48 -12.09
N THR A 36 16.65 12.18 -11.96
CA THR A 36 15.72 11.62 -10.95
C THR A 36 16.45 11.14 -9.69
N GLY A 37 17.71 11.55 -9.48
CA GLY A 37 18.48 11.17 -8.29
C GLY A 37 19.06 9.76 -8.34
N GLY A 38 19.24 9.19 -9.54
CA GLY A 38 19.85 7.89 -9.76
C GLY A 38 18.86 6.72 -9.84
N LEU A 39 17.55 6.94 -9.68
CA LEU A 39 16.57 5.86 -9.57
C LEU A 39 16.47 4.97 -10.83
N LEU A 40 16.47 5.58 -12.03
CA LEU A 40 16.48 4.84 -13.31
C LEU A 40 17.88 4.46 -13.80
N SER A 41 18.93 4.92 -13.12
CA SER A 41 20.33 4.75 -13.55
C SER A 41 20.78 3.28 -13.66
N PRO A 42 20.36 2.35 -12.76
CA PRO A 42 20.70 0.93 -12.87
C PRO A 42 20.09 0.27 -14.11
N ILE A 43 18.86 0.64 -14.48
CA ILE A 43 18.18 0.11 -15.66
C ILE A 43 18.89 0.59 -16.94
N GLY A 44 19.22 1.88 -17.00
CA GLY A 44 20.00 2.46 -18.09
C GLY A 44 21.39 1.82 -18.23
N LEU A 45 22.05 1.52 -17.10
CA LEU A 45 23.33 0.82 -17.05
C LEU A 45 23.23 -0.60 -17.63
N ILE A 46 22.23 -1.38 -17.22
CA ILE A 46 22.01 -2.75 -17.70
C ILE A 46 21.75 -2.74 -19.21
N LEU A 47 20.87 -1.86 -19.71
CA LEU A 47 20.59 -1.73 -21.13
C LEU A 47 21.85 -1.30 -21.91
N GLY A 48 22.67 -0.43 -21.34
CA GLY A 48 23.94 -0.01 -21.92
C GLY A 48 24.92 -1.17 -22.08
N LEU A 49 25.07 -2.01 -21.05
CA LEU A 49 25.93 -3.19 -21.08
C LEU A 49 25.49 -4.19 -22.16
N VAL A 50 24.17 -4.40 -22.32
CA VAL A 50 23.64 -5.26 -23.39
C VAL A 50 23.86 -4.62 -24.78
N ALA A 51 23.77 -3.29 -24.89
CA ALA A 51 23.93 -2.57 -26.16
C ALA A 51 25.38 -2.58 -26.68
N LEU A 52 26.40 -2.76 -25.82
CA LEU A 52 27.81 -2.83 -26.20
C LEU A 52 28.12 -3.97 -27.18
N GLY A 53 27.30 -5.04 -27.16
CA GLY A 53 27.43 -6.17 -28.09
C GLY A 53 27.10 -5.84 -29.54
N ARG A 54 26.52 -4.67 -29.84
CA ARG A 54 26.07 -4.28 -31.19
C ARG A 54 26.74 -2.99 -31.68
N PRO A 55 27.28 -2.95 -32.92
CA PRO A 55 27.71 -1.70 -33.54
C PRO A 55 26.48 -0.87 -33.99
N PRO A 56 26.55 0.48 -33.98
CA PRO A 56 27.60 1.35 -33.45
C PRO A 56 27.61 1.44 -31.91
N ARG A 57 28.82 1.53 -31.30
CA ARG A 57 29.03 1.41 -29.85
C ARG A 57 29.04 2.72 -29.07
N GLY A 58 29.26 3.87 -29.73
CA GLY A 58 29.52 5.14 -29.04
C GLY A 58 28.42 5.55 -28.06
N LEU A 59 27.16 5.43 -28.50
CA LEU A 59 26.01 5.85 -27.71
C LEU A 59 25.70 4.86 -26.56
N ALA A 60 26.00 3.57 -26.76
CA ALA A 60 25.92 2.57 -25.71
C ALA A 60 26.97 2.81 -24.60
N ILE A 61 28.21 3.14 -24.98
CA ILE A 61 29.27 3.49 -24.01
C ILE A 61 28.90 4.73 -23.21
N ALA A 62 28.36 5.77 -23.86
CA ALA A 62 27.88 6.98 -23.18
C ALA A 62 26.77 6.66 -22.16
N GLY A 63 25.82 5.80 -22.54
CA GLY A 63 24.78 5.31 -21.63
C GLY A 63 25.36 4.58 -20.41
N VAL A 64 26.35 3.69 -20.60
CA VAL A 64 27.00 2.99 -19.48
C VAL A 64 27.72 3.95 -18.53
N VAL A 65 28.48 4.92 -19.04
CA VAL A 65 29.22 5.89 -18.21
C VAL A 65 28.26 6.77 -17.41
N LEU A 66 27.20 7.30 -18.05
CA LEU A 66 26.17 8.08 -17.36
C LEU A 66 25.40 7.23 -16.36
N GLY A 67 25.06 5.99 -16.71
CA GLY A 67 24.37 5.04 -15.83
C GLY A 67 25.20 4.70 -14.59
N PHE A 68 26.52 4.58 -14.74
CA PHE A 68 27.43 4.35 -13.62
C PHE A 68 27.55 5.59 -12.72
N LEU A 69 27.78 6.77 -13.31
CA LEU A 69 27.85 8.03 -12.56
C LEU A 69 26.54 8.34 -11.83
N GLY A 70 25.39 8.12 -12.47
CA GLY A 70 24.09 8.31 -11.84
C GLY A 70 23.81 7.31 -10.73
N THR A 71 24.25 6.05 -10.87
CA THR A 71 24.10 5.03 -9.81
C THR A 71 25.00 5.33 -8.62
N CYS A 72 26.29 5.63 -8.85
CA CYS A 72 27.22 5.98 -7.78
C CYS A 72 26.84 7.31 -7.11
N GLY A 73 26.50 8.33 -7.89
CA GLY A 73 26.07 9.63 -7.37
C GLY A 73 24.75 9.52 -6.60
N GLY A 74 23.77 8.80 -7.15
CA GLY A 74 22.48 8.54 -6.49
C GLY A 74 22.66 7.77 -5.18
N LEU A 75 23.54 6.76 -5.14
CA LEU A 75 23.86 6.03 -3.92
C LEU A 75 24.52 6.92 -2.86
N ILE A 76 25.47 7.76 -3.24
CA ILE A 76 26.11 8.71 -2.30
C ILE A 76 25.08 9.70 -1.75
N LEU A 77 24.22 10.25 -2.60
CA LEU A 77 23.13 11.13 -2.17
C LEU A 77 22.15 10.41 -1.25
N PHE A 78 21.79 9.17 -1.56
CA PHE A 78 20.95 8.34 -0.70
C PHE A 78 21.62 8.03 0.65
N LEU A 79 22.92 7.75 0.67
CA LEU A 79 23.64 7.52 1.92
C LEU A 79 23.77 8.79 2.77
N ILE A 80 23.89 9.97 2.16
CA ILE A 80 23.97 11.23 2.92
C ILE A 80 22.58 11.68 3.37
N PHE A 81 21.64 11.82 2.45
CA PHE A 81 20.31 12.38 2.72
C PHE A 81 19.30 11.32 3.14
N GLY A 82 19.31 10.16 2.49
CA GLY A 82 18.42 9.06 2.83
C GLY A 82 18.73 8.47 4.21
N ALA A 83 20.01 8.29 4.57
CA ALA A 83 20.36 7.86 5.92
C ALA A 83 20.01 8.91 6.98
N ALA A 84 20.20 10.20 6.71
CA ALA A 84 19.78 11.27 7.60
C ALA A 84 18.25 11.31 7.78
N LEU A 85 17.48 11.16 6.71
CA LEU A 85 16.02 11.07 6.76
C LEU A 85 15.56 9.84 7.55
N LEU A 86 16.14 8.67 7.29
CA LEU A 86 15.84 7.45 8.02
C LEU A 86 16.23 7.57 9.49
N ALA A 87 17.34 8.24 9.82
CA ALA A 87 17.72 8.51 11.19
C ALA A 87 16.72 9.46 11.89
N ILE A 88 16.28 10.54 11.23
CA ILE A 88 15.27 11.45 11.78
C ILE A 88 13.94 10.73 12.01
N LEU A 89 13.48 9.94 11.03
CA LEU A 89 12.26 9.15 11.16
C LEU A 89 12.39 8.09 12.27
N GLY A 90 13.52 7.38 12.31
CA GLY A 90 13.80 6.37 13.33
C GLY A 90 13.86 6.95 14.75
N ILE A 91 14.53 8.10 14.93
CA ILE A 91 14.56 8.83 16.20
C ILE A 91 13.16 9.33 16.57
N GLY A 92 12.38 9.82 15.61
CA GLY A 92 11.01 10.28 15.85
C GLY A 92 10.10 9.15 16.35
N VAL A 93 10.15 8.00 15.68
CA VAL A 93 9.39 6.80 16.11
C VAL A 93 9.86 6.33 17.49
N LEU A 94 11.17 6.26 17.73
CA LEU A 94 11.71 5.84 19.03
C LEU A 94 11.35 6.82 20.16
N ALA A 95 11.44 8.13 19.92
CA ALA A 95 11.06 9.13 20.91
C ALA A 95 9.56 9.05 21.23
N PHE A 96 8.72 8.82 20.21
CA PHE A 96 7.29 8.62 20.38
C PHE A 96 6.97 7.38 21.22
N THR A 97 7.63 6.24 20.95
CA THR A 97 7.43 5.01 21.73
C THR A 97 7.91 5.15 23.16
N LEU A 98 9.06 5.79 23.38
CA LEU A 98 9.58 6.01 24.74
C LEU A 98 8.71 6.98 25.55
N ALA A 99 8.17 8.03 24.92
CA ALA A 99 7.31 9.00 25.59
C ALA A 99 5.93 8.43 25.97
N ASN A 100 5.50 7.33 25.34
CA ASN A 100 4.18 6.73 25.53
C ASN A 100 4.27 5.21 25.73
N ALA A 101 5.36 4.71 26.33
CA ALA A 101 5.64 3.27 26.43
C ALA A 101 4.47 2.51 27.07
N GLU A 102 3.90 3.05 28.14
CA GLU A 102 2.74 2.48 28.84
C GLU A 102 1.51 2.38 27.92
N LYS A 103 1.21 3.42 27.13
CA LYS A 103 0.07 3.39 26.18
C LYS A 103 0.28 2.35 25.08
N VAL A 104 1.51 2.23 24.57
CA VAL A 104 1.86 1.21 23.55
C VAL A 104 1.64 -0.18 24.12
N GLU A 105 2.16 -0.44 25.32
CA GLU A 105 2.05 -1.73 25.99
C GLU A 105 0.58 -2.09 26.29
N VAL A 106 -0.19 -1.17 26.90
CA VAL A 106 -1.62 -1.38 27.15
C VAL A 106 -2.38 -1.72 25.87
N SER A 107 -2.12 -0.96 24.80
CA SER A 107 -2.79 -1.17 23.52
C SER A 107 -2.45 -2.52 22.89
N ALA A 108 -1.19 -2.94 23.00
CA ALA A 108 -0.73 -4.22 22.49
C ALA A 108 -1.33 -5.39 23.27
N ASP A 109 -1.35 -5.30 24.60
CA ASP A 109 -1.94 -6.33 25.46
C ASP A 109 -3.45 -6.45 25.25
N MET A 110 -4.17 -5.32 25.20
CA MET A 110 -5.60 -5.31 24.89
C MET A 110 -5.90 -5.92 23.51
N ALA A 111 -5.10 -5.60 22.49
CA ALA A 111 -5.25 -6.18 21.16
C ALA A 111 -4.99 -7.71 21.17
N GLN A 112 -3.98 -8.17 21.92
CA GLN A 112 -3.69 -9.59 22.08
C GLN A 112 -4.81 -10.31 22.82
N ILE A 113 -5.33 -9.74 23.92
CA ILE A 113 -6.50 -10.27 24.65
C ILE A 113 -7.69 -10.37 23.71
N ALA A 114 -8.02 -9.29 22.99
CA ALA A 114 -9.14 -9.25 22.07
C ALA A 114 -9.03 -10.34 20.99
N ALA A 115 -7.85 -10.50 20.39
CA ALA A 115 -7.61 -11.55 19.39
C ALA A 115 -7.86 -12.96 19.96
N GLN A 116 -7.45 -13.22 21.20
CA GLN A 116 -7.67 -14.52 21.86
C GLN A 116 -9.15 -14.73 22.24
N VAL A 117 -9.85 -13.68 22.66
CA VAL A 117 -11.30 -13.74 22.93
C VAL A 117 -12.08 -14.03 21.64
N LEU A 118 -11.72 -13.37 20.53
CA LEU A 118 -12.35 -13.58 19.23
C LEU A 118 -12.07 -14.99 18.67
N ASP A 119 -10.82 -15.47 18.78
CA ASP A 119 -10.47 -16.85 18.40
C ASP A 119 -11.22 -17.89 19.26
N TYR A 120 -11.38 -17.64 20.55
CA TYR A 120 -12.22 -18.47 21.43
C TYR A 120 -13.68 -18.45 20.96
N ARG A 121 -14.23 -17.26 20.67
CA ARG A 121 -15.61 -17.10 20.19
C ARG A 121 -15.86 -17.88 18.91
N GLU A 122 -14.92 -17.83 17.96
CA GLU A 122 -14.99 -18.57 16.71
C GLU A 122 -15.01 -20.09 16.94
N LYS A 123 -14.21 -20.58 17.89
CA LYS A 123 -14.12 -22.02 18.23
C LYS A 123 -15.26 -22.54 19.10
N ASN A 124 -16.03 -21.67 19.74
CA ASN A 124 -17.10 -22.02 20.69
C ASN A 124 -18.47 -21.52 20.22
N ASP A 125 -18.76 -21.64 18.91
CA ASP A 125 -20.07 -21.35 18.33
C ASP A 125 -20.61 -19.95 18.64
N GLY A 126 -19.73 -18.95 18.70
CA GLY A 126 -20.10 -17.56 18.96
C GLY A 126 -20.20 -17.20 20.45
N VAL A 127 -19.95 -18.13 21.36
CA VAL A 127 -19.99 -17.91 22.81
C VAL A 127 -18.69 -17.24 23.30
N LEU A 128 -18.82 -16.11 24.00
CA LEU A 128 -17.68 -15.42 24.61
C LEU A 128 -17.20 -16.15 25.89
N PRO A 129 -15.90 -16.10 26.20
CA PRO A 129 -15.38 -16.67 27.44
C PRO A 129 -15.94 -15.88 28.64
N ALA A 130 -16.28 -16.58 29.72
CA ALA A 130 -16.77 -15.95 30.95
C ALA A 130 -15.67 -15.18 31.70
N THR A 131 -14.41 -15.59 31.54
CA THR A 131 -13.23 -14.98 32.17
C THR A 131 -12.00 -15.16 31.29
N LEU A 132 -11.03 -14.26 31.41
CA LEU A 132 -9.77 -14.33 30.64
C LEU A 132 -8.90 -15.55 31.01
N THR A 133 -9.06 -16.11 32.21
CA THR A 133 -8.26 -17.26 32.68
C THR A 133 -8.51 -18.56 31.89
N ILE A 134 -9.61 -18.64 31.14
CA ILE A 134 -9.93 -19.80 30.29
C ILE A 134 -9.11 -19.76 28.98
N LEU A 135 -8.56 -18.60 28.61
CA LEU A 135 -7.79 -18.43 27.39
C LEU A 135 -6.37 -18.98 27.57
N HIS A 136 -6.14 -20.21 27.11
CA HIS A 136 -4.86 -20.90 27.24
C HIS A 136 -3.70 -20.30 26.40
N GLY A 137 -3.98 -19.34 25.52
CA GLY A 137 -2.99 -18.69 24.66
C GLY A 137 -2.41 -17.38 25.21
N LEU A 138 -2.97 -16.86 26.31
CA LEU A 138 -2.47 -15.63 26.92
C LEU A 138 -1.29 -15.91 27.84
N ARG A 139 -0.26 -15.08 27.70
CA ARG A 139 0.83 -15.05 28.68
C ARG A 139 0.30 -14.44 29.97
N ALA A 140 0.81 -14.91 31.11
CA ALA A 140 0.36 -14.43 32.41
C ALA A 140 0.66 -12.93 32.64
N ASP A 141 1.72 -12.42 32.02
CA ASP A 141 2.08 -11.00 32.06
C ASP A 141 1.15 -10.14 31.21
N ALA A 142 0.65 -10.64 30.08
CA ALA A 142 -0.33 -9.91 29.24
C ALA A 142 -1.71 -9.72 29.91
N LEU A 143 -1.94 -10.29 31.09
CA LEU A 143 -3.14 -10.05 31.91
C LEU A 143 -2.95 -8.93 32.91
N VAL A 144 -1.76 -8.37 33.01
CA VAL A 144 -1.40 -7.29 33.93
C VAL A 144 -0.99 -6.08 33.11
N ASP A 145 -1.61 -4.94 33.37
CA ASP A 145 -1.27 -3.68 32.71
C ASP A 145 0.10 -3.13 33.18
N PRO A 146 0.66 -2.11 32.51
CA PRO A 146 1.96 -1.53 32.87
C PRO A 146 2.03 -0.96 34.29
N TRP A 147 0.89 -0.68 34.90
CA TRP A 147 0.79 -0.20 36.28
C TRP A 147 0.63 -1.32 37.31
N GLY A 148 0.74 -2.58 36.87
CA GLY A 148 0.77 -3.76 37.73
C GLY A 148 -0.61 -4.28 38.13
N ARG A 149 -1.68 -3.88 37.43
CA ARG A 149 -3.06 -4.24 37.75
C ARG A 149 -3.63 -5.19 36.73
N THR A 150 -4.50 -6.10 37.15
CA THR A 150 -5.13 -7.05 36.22
C THR A 150 -6.16 -6.33 35.36
N TYR A 151 -6.13 -6.59 34.04
CA TYR A 151 -7.17 -6.10 33.14
C TYR A 151 -8.56 -6.55 33.59
N ARG A 152 -9.54 -5.64 33.56
CA ARG A 152 -10.95 -5.98 33.74
C ARG A 152 -11.53 -6.40 32.39
N TYR A 153 -12.21 -7.52 32.38
CA TYR A 153 -12.96 -8.02 31.24
C TYR A 153 -14.44 -7.92 31.55
N ILE A 154 -15.18 -7.21 30.70
CA ILE A 154 -16.61 -6.96 30.87
C ILE A 154 -17.31 -7.44 29.61
N LEU A 155 -18.37 -8.24 29.78
CA LEU A 155 -19.28 -8.58 28.70
C LEU A 155 -20.27 -7.42 28.53
N ASP A 156 -20.38 -6.91 27.32
CA ASP A 156 -21.23 -5.77 26.99
C ASP A 156 -21.84 -5.98 25.60
N ASP A 157 -23.12 -6.36 25.59
CA ASP A 157 -23.86 -6.64 24.36
C ASP A 157 -24.17 -5.37 23.55
N GLU A 158 -23.98 -4.17 24.12
CA GLU A 158 -24.13 -2.90 23.39
C GLU A 158 -22.90 -2.61 22.51
N LEU A 159 -21.75 -3.24 22.78
CA LEU A 159 -20.55 -3.12 21.96
C LEU A 159 -20.59 -4.09 20.77
N ASP A 160 -20.09 -3.65 19.62
CA ASP A 160 -20.01 -4.48 18.41
C ASP A 160 -19.26 -5.81 18.64
N MET A 161 -18.27 -5.83 19.54
CA MET A 161 -17.51 -7.03 19.89
C MET A 161 -18.21 -7.93 20.92
N GLY A 162 -19.21 -7.41 21.65
CA GLY A 162 -19.88 -8.09 22.77
C GLY A 162 -19.09 -8.09 24.09
N PHE A 163 -17.92 -7.44 24.12
CA PHE A 163 -17.08 -7.33 25.31
C PHE A 163 -16.17 -6.10 25.25
N ASP A 164 -15.61 -5.73 26.40
CA ASP A 164 -14.57 -4.73 26.55
C ASP A 164 -13.42 -5.25 27.45
N VAL A 165 -12.23 -4.69 27.24
CA VAL A 165 -11.05 -4.90 28.08
C VAL A 165 -10.63 -3.54 28.61
N ILE A 166 -10.50 -3.43 29.93
CA ILE A 166 -10.29 -2.16 30.62
C ILE A 166 -9.05 -2.25 31.50
N SER A 167 -8.17 -1.25 31.41
CA SER A 167 -7.13 -0.98 32.41
C SER A 167 -7.58 0.18 33.27
N ASP A 168 -7.35 0.07 34.58
CA ASP A 168 -7.71 1.10 35.57
C ASP A 168 -6.69 2.27 35.61
N GLY A 169 -5.95 2.45 34.53
CA GLY A 169 -5.03 3.57 34.34
C GLY A 169 -3.87 3.59 35.33
N GLU A 170 -3.32 4.77 35.56
CA GLU A 170 -2.20 5.01 36.47
C GLU A 170 -2.68 5.01 37.93
N ASP A 171 -3.88 5.53 38.19
CA ASP A 171 -4.40 5.72 39.55
C ASP A 171 -4.99 4.43 40.17
N GLY A 172 -5.37 3.48 39.32
CA GLY A 172 -5.85 2.15 39.72
C GLY A 172 -7.25 2.13 40.28
N ARG A 173 -8.00 3.19 40.06
CA ARG A 173 -9.37 3.30 40.51
C ARG A 173 -10.24 3.06 39.29
N PRO A 174 -11.18 2.12 39.35
CA PRO A 174 -12.08 1.94 38.24
C PRO A 174 -12.96 3.18 38.06
N GLU A 175 -13.38 3.42 36.83
CA GLU A 175 -14.33 4.48 36.44
C GLU A 175 -13.76 5.90 36.60
N THR A 176 -12.45 6.05 36.47
CA THR A 176 -11.77 7.34 36.44
C THR A 176 -11.48 7.78 35.00
N LEU A 177 -10.90 8.98 34.86
CA LEU A 177 -10.59 9.56 33.55
C LEU A 177 -9.38 8.92 32.86
N ASP A 178 -8.55 8.20 33.62
CA ASP A 178 -7.37 7.48 33.12
C ASP A 178 -7.66 6.01 32.79
N ASP A 179 -8.90 5.54 32.99
CA ASP A 179 -9.34 4.24 32.49
C ASP A 179 -9.13 4.14 30.98
N ILE A 180 -8.36 3.16 30.55
CA ILE A 180 -8.15 2.85 29.14
C ILE A 180 -9.08 1.71 28.77
N ARG A 181 -9.88 1.88 27.72
CA ARG A 181 -10.83 0.87 27.24
C ARG A 181 -10.45 0.46 25.83
N LEU A 182 -10.51 -0.84 25.53
CA LEU A 182 -10.30 -1.35 24.18
C LEU A 182 -11.31 -0.73 23.20
N SER A 183 -12.57 -0.59 23.62
CA SER A 183 -13.63 0.08 22.83
C SER A 183 -13.35 1.55 22.52
N ARG A 184 -12.52 2.22 23.33
CA ARG A 184 -12.14 3.65 23.21
C ARG A 184 -10.63 3.83 23.06
N LEU A 185 -9.95 2.84 22.49
CA LEU A 185 -8.50 2.92 22.37
C LEU A 185 -8.09 4.09 21.46
N GLY A 186 -8.96 4.49 20.52
CA GLY A 186 -8.75 5.65 19.68
C GLY A 186 -8.64 6.97 20.45
N GLU A 187 -9.44 7.18 21.51
CA GLU A 187 -9.41 8.37 22.39
C GLU A 187 -8.01 8.55 23.01
N VAL A 188 -7.40 7.44 23.46
CA VAL A 188 -6.09 7.41 24.13
C VAL A 188 -4.95 7.86 23.20
N TRP A 189 -5.08 7.53 21.92
CA TRP A 189 -4.14 7.89 20.86
C TRP A 189 -4.50 9.20 20.14
N GLY A 190 -5.60 9.86 20.53
CA GLY A 190 -6.12 11.05 19.82
C GLY A 190 -6.58 10.74 18.40
N LEU A 191 -6.95 9.49 18.13
CA LEU A 191 -7.50 9.01 16.85
C LEU A 191 -9.03 9.14 16.80
N ASP A 192 -9.69 9.16 17.95
CA ASP A 192 -11.13 9.37 18.05
C ASP A 192 -11.45 10.83 17.74
N GLY A 193 -11.74 11.04 16.46
CA GLY A 193 -11.82 12.33 15.83
C GLY A 193 -11.55 12.27 14.34
N ASN A 194 -10.98 11.17 13.79
CA ASN A 194 -10.64 11.15 12.37
C ASN A 194 -11.07 9.92 11.57
N VAL A 195 -11.34 8.74 12.11
CA VAL A 195 -11.89 7.63 11.31
C VAL A 195 -12.62 6.61 12.23
N SER A 196 -13.96 6.49 12.15
CA SER A 196 -14.69 5.32 12.67
C SER A 196 -15.28 4.52 11.52
N VAL A 197 -15.28 3.19 11.57
CA VAL A 197 -15.84 2.31 10.52
C VAL A 197 -16.86 1.38 11.15
N SER A 198 -18.14 1.54 10.80
CA SER A 198 -19.20 0.64 11.28
C SER A 198 -19.86 -0.09 10.10
N GLY A 199 -20.13 -1.38 10.31
CA GLY A 199 -20.89 -2.20 9.36
C GLY A 199 -22.39 -2.09 9.63
N GLY A 200 -23.14 -1.56 8.67
CA GLY A 200 -24.60 -1.55 8.69
C GLY A 200 -25.22 -2.78 8.02
N GLU A 201 -26.43 -3.13 8.44
CA GLU A 201 -27.21 -4.20 7.81
C GLU A 201 -27.31 -3.99 6.28
N GLY A 202 -27.05 -5.07 5.53
CA GLY A 202 -27.10 -5.06 4.06
C GLY A 202 -25.79 -4.65 3.35
N GLY A 203 -24.64 -4.72 4.02
CA GLY A 203 -23.32 -4.46 3.40
C GLY A 203 -23.03 -2.97 3.22
N ALA A 204 -23.65 -2.13 4.06
CA ALA A 204 -23.27 -0.73 4.18
C ALA A 204 -22.08 -0.61 5.12
N VAL A 205 -21.09 0.21 4.77
CA VAL A 205 -19.98 0.58 5.64
C VAL A 205 -20.03 2.08 5.83
N GLN A 206 -20.24 2.54 7.06
CA GLN A 206 -20.20 3.95 7.39
C GLN A 206 -18.83 4.29 7.94
N LEU A 207 -18.12 5.20 7.27
CA LEU A 207 -16.82 5.70 7.66
C LEU A 207 -16.94 7.17 8.12
N ARG A 208 -16.63 7.49 9.37
CA ARG A 208 -16.74 8.86 9.90
C ARG A 208 -15.35 9.48 10.05
N VAL A 209 -15.09 10.59 9.34
CA VAL A 209 -13.83 11.35 9.43
C VAL A 209 -14.07 12.71 10.05
N GLY A 210 -13.85 12.83 11.36
CA GLY A 210 -14.24 14.01 12.14
C GLY A 210 -15.75 14.22 12.10
N ASP A 211 -16.15 15.38 11.59
CA ASP A 211 -17.57 15.72 11.41
C ASP A 211 -18.17 15.15 10.11
N LYS A 212 -17.33 14.64 9.20
CA LYS A 212 -17.76 14.12 7.91
C LYS A 212 -18.17 12.66 8.05
N ARG A 213 -19.27 12.27 7.40
CA ARG A 213 -19.75 10.88 7.33
C ARG A 213 -19.72 10.41 5.89
N ILE A 214 -19.01 9.31 5.63
CA ILE A 214 -18.92 8.61 4.36
C ILE A 214 -19.76 7.34 4.45
N ASN A 215 -20.80 7.22 3.63
CA ASN A 215 -21.67 6.05 3.62
C ASN A 215 -21.39 5.18 2.40
N ILE A 216 -20.55 4.16 2.52
CA ILE A 216 -20.30 3.18 1.46
C ILE A 216 -21.46 2.19 1.48
N ARG A 217 -22.09 1.92 0.33
CA ARG A 217 -23.08 0.85 0.20
C ARG A 217 -22.67 -0.06 -0.95
N GLY A 218 -22.54 -1.35 -0.68
CA GLY A 218 -22.40 -2.34 -1.75
C GLY A 218 -23.73 -2.49 -2.51
N GLY A 219 -23.73 -2.19 -3.82
CA GLY A 219 -24.84 -2.55 -4.70
C GLY A 219 -24.88 -4.06 -4.98
N ARG A 220 -26.07 -4.65 -5.05
CA ARG A 220 -26.26 -6.10 -5.32
C ARG A 220 -25.74 -6.56 -6.70
N ASP A 221 -25.56 -5.62 -7.62
CA ASP A 221 -25.28 -5.89 -9.04
C ASP A 221 -23.84 -5.55 -9.48
N GLY A 222 -22.92 -5.40 -8.51
CA GLY A 222 -21.52 -5.07 -8.79
C GLY A 222 -21.19 -3.60 -8.55
N GLY A 223 -20.58 -3.33 -7.38
CA GLY A 223 -19.50 -2.37 -7.22
C GLY A 223 -19.77 -0.87 -7.44
N SER A 224 -20.99 -0.35 -7.23
CA SER A 224 -21.12 1.12 -7.11
C SER A 224 -20.91 1.56 -5.67
N ILE A 225 -19.80 2.22 -5.40
CA ILE A 225 -19.53 2.88 -4.12
C ILE A 225 -20.15 4.27 -4.18
N THR A 226 -21.18 4.48 -3.39
CA THR A 226 -21.67 5.84 -3.12
C THR A 226 -20.87 6.41 -1.95
N VAL A 227 -20.38 7.63 -2.08
CA VAL A 227 -19.68 8.38 -1.03
C VAL A 227 -20.48 9.65 -0.84
N ASP A 228 -21.20 9.74 0.27
CA ASP A 228 -21.79 11.00 0.71
C ASP A 228 -20.76 11.75 1.56
N VAL A 229 -20.52 13.03 1.30
CA VAL A 229 -19.70 13.91 2.15
C VAL A 229 -20.46 15.21 2.31
N ASP A 230 -20.91 15.51 3.53
CA ASP A 230 -21.65 16.74 3.87
C ASP A 230 -22.86 17.01 2.95
N GLY A 231 -23.56 15.95 2.52
CA GLY A 231 -24.73 16.04 1.64
C GLY A 231 -24.40 16.08 0.15
N GLN A 232 -23.11 16.03 -0.23
CA GLN A 232 -22.69 15.81 -1.61
C GLN A 232 -22.48 14.32 -1.87
N THR A 233 -23.30 13.76 -2.75
CA THR A 233 -23.22 12.35 -3.14
C THR A 233 -22.33 12.19 -4.36
N HIS A 234 -21.20 11.50 -4.19
CA HIS A 234 -20.31 11.06 -5.24
C HIS A 234 -20.54 9.58 -5.49
N ARG A 235 -20.84 9.20 -6.74
CA ARG A 235 -21.00 7.80 -7.12
C ARG A 235 -19.78 7.35 -7.90
N ILE A 236 -19.04 6.40 -7.34
CA ILE A 236 -17.96 5.70 -8.01
C ILE A 236 -18.56 4.38 -8.48
N GLY A 237 -18.94 4.32 -9.76
CA GLY A 237 -19.33 3.06 -10.37
C GLY A 237 -18.09 2.27 -10.75
N GLY A 238 -17.95 1.05 -10.25
CA GLY A 238 -17.16 0.04 -10.93
C GLY A 238 -17.88 -0.26 -12.24
N ASP A 239 -17.39 0.28 -13.35
CA ASP A 239 -17.79 -0.18 -14.66
C ASP A 239 -17.35 -1.64 -14.75
N GLY A 240 -18.29 -2.57 -14.65
CA GLY A 240 -18.02 -4.01 -14.84
C GLY A 240 -17.48 -4.36 -16.24
N GLN A 241 -16.94 -3.41 -16.99
CA GLN A 241 -16.12 -3.61 -18.17
C GLN A 241 -14.73 -4.09 -17.74
N THR A 242 -14.65 -5.24 -17.05
CA THR A 242 -13.57 -6.16 -17.41
C THR A 242 -13.75 -6.42 -18.90
N HIS A 243 -12.94 -5.77 -19.71
CA HIS A 243 -12.78 -6.09 -21.12
C HIS A 243 -12.35 -7.56 -21.22
N ALA A 244 -13.32 -8.48 -21.18
CA ALA A 244 -13.18 -9.77 -21.79
C ALA A 244 -13.00 -9.49 -23.28
N GLY A 245 -11.75 -9.49 -23.72
CA GLY A 245 -11.41 -9.35 -25.12
C GLY A 245 -12.03 -10.51 -25.89
N GLU A 246 -13.23 -10.29 -26.41
CA GLU A 246 -13.76 -11.07 -27.53
C GLU A 246 -12.96 -10.68 -28.79
N THR A 247 -11.84 -11.36 -29.00
CA THR A 247 -11.29 -11.55 -30.33
C THR A 247 -12.18 -12.54 -31.09
N GLY A 248 -13.31 -12.05 -31.62
CA GLY A 248 -14.20 -12.78 -32.50
C GLY A 248 -14.19 -12.15 -33.89
N ALA A 249 -13.28 -12.62 -34.75
CA ALA A 249 -13.23 -12.23 -36.15
C ALA A 249 -14.48 -12.74 -36.89
N SER A 250 -15.36 -11.83 -37.31
CA SER A 250 -16.38 -12.11 -38.32
C SER A 250 -15.77 -11.81 -39.68
N GLY A 251 -15.22 -12.84 -40.31
CA GLY A 251 -14.82 -12.81 -41.71
C GLY A 251 -16.04 -12.73 -42.62
N ASP A 252 -15.97 -11.78 -43.54
CA ASP A 252 -16.74 -11.73 -44.78
C ASP A 252 -16.77 -13.10 -45.46
N ASP A 253 -17.95 -13.58 -45.83
CA ASP A 253 -18.11 -14.40 -47.03
C ASP A 253 -19.35 -13.92 -47.78
N ALA A 254 -19.06 -13.06 -48.76
CA ALA A 254 -19.91 -12.80 -49.88
C ALA A 254 -19.79 -13.94 -50.90
N ASN A 255 -20.95 -14.45 -51.34
CA ASN A 255 -21.26 -14.64 -52.75
C ASN A 255 -20.48 -15.73 -53.53
N ASN A 256 -21.09 -16.91 -53.75
CA ASN A 256 -21.20 -17.49 -55.11
C ASN A 256 -22.18 -18.68 -55.18
N GLN A 257 -23.14 -18.55 -56.11
CA GLN A 257 -23.95 -19.60 -56.79
C GLN A 257 -25.06 -20.34 -56.03
#